data_AF-A0A0T6B3M4-F1
#
_entry.id   AF-A0A0T6B3M4-F1
#
_cell.length_a   1.000
_cell.length_b   1.000
_cell.length_c   1.000
_cell.angle_alpha   90.00
_cell.angle_beta   90.00
_cell.angle_gamma   90.00
#
_symmetry.space_group_name_H-M   'P 1'
#
loop_
_entity.id
_entity.type
_entity.pdbx_description
1 polymer ?
#
loop_
_entity_poly.entity_id
_entity_poly.type
_entity_poly.pdbx_seq_one_letter_code
_entity_poly.pdbx_strand_id
1 'polypeptide(L)'
;SNSRHVIYFKFVRFISLNAFSISSIVTMNMESTAANILQRGVELDTKQRYTEALVCYQEGLQILVDSMKSKVFISYYLEFIRCLYIASAGNKKTYLRGKIEEYMNRAEQIKEKISKLKEEGKYHEQINITSNSTGYSYQSIFGRFLDEEIIDVKVQDPYIRSFHQCQNFVRFCEMLIKNCKNLRVVSLLTTRDDTNSDQIKWLGELQCDLQKRNVTLIVEYSPTLHDREVTLSTGWIIKIGRGLDYFKAPESKFSIGVFDLDYRCCHETTVDIFHSKNVKQ
;
A
#
# COMPACT_ATOMS: atom_id res chain seq x y z
N SER A 1 17.25 60.10 4.70
CA SER A 1 16.72 59.01 5.56
C SER A 1 15.51 58.27 4.97
N ASN A 2 14.75 58.81 3.98
CA ASN A 2 13.51 58.18 3.50
C ASN A 2 13.63 57.02 2.49
N SER A 3 14.71 56.88 1.71
CA SER A 3 14.77 55.85 0.65
C SER A 3 15.02 54.41 1.15
N ARG A 4 15.70 54.22 2.28
CA ARG A 4 16.01 52.87 2.80
C ARG A 4 14.80 52.17 3.42
N HIS A 5 13.88 52.92 4.02
CA HIS A 5 12.65 52.34 4.60
C HIS A 5 11.65 51.89 3.51
N VAL A 6 11.57 52.61 2.39
CA VAL A 6 10.66 52.26 1.27
C VAL A 6 11.12 50.97 0.55
N ILE A 7 12.43 50.76 0.41
CA ILE A 7 12.99 49.55 -0.20
C ILE A 7 12.76 48.32 0.69
N TYR A 8 12.96 48.46 2.01
CA TYR A 8 12.73 47.38 2.96
C TYR A 8 11.25 46.96 3.00
N PHE A 9 10.31 47.92 3.00
CA PHE A 9 8.87 47.63 2.94
C PHE A 9 8.46 46.95 1.63
N LYS A 10 9.02 47.36 0.47
CA LYS A 10 8.76 46.68 -0.81
C LYS A 10 9.32 45.26 -0.84
N PHE A 11 10.48 45.02 -0.25
CA PHE A 11 11.11 43.70 -0.20
C PHE A 11 10.36 42.71 0.70
N VAL A 12 9.95 43.14 1.90
CA VAL A 12 9.14 42.31 2.82
C VAL A 12 7.76 42.00 2.22
N ARG A 13 7.14 42.97 1.53
CA ARG A 13 5.85 42.76 0.85
C ARG A 13 5.97 41.82 -0.35
N PHE A 14 7.09 41.85 -1.08
CA PHE A 14 7.38 40.93 -2.19
C PHE A 14 7.60 39.48 -1.70
N ILE A 15 8.34 39.29 -0.60
CA ILE A 15 8.52 37.96 0.02
C ILE A 15 7.19 37.43 0.56
N SER A 16 6.39 38.26 1.21
CA SER A 16 5.07 37.86 1.75
C SER A 16 4.08 37.50 0.63
N LEU A 17 4.05 38.24 -0.48
CA LEU A 17 3.19 37.93 -1.64
C LEU A 17 3.62 36.63 -2.33
N ASN A 18 4.93 36.39 -2.48
CA ASN A 18 5.43 35.14 -3.05
C ASN A 18 5.19 33.94 -2.12
N ALA A 19 5.36 34.10 -0.80
CA ALA A 19 5.05 33.06 0.17
C ALA A 19 3.55 32.72 0.20
N PHE A 20 2.67 33.73 0.09
CA PHE A 20 1.22 33.53 -0.01
C PHE A 20 0.82 32.85 -1.32
N SER A 21 1.46 33.22 -2.44
CA SER A 21 1.23 32.60 -3.75
C SER A 21 1.72 31.15 -3.79
N ILE A 22 2.89 30.87 -3.22
CA ILE A 22 3.44 29.50 -3.09
C ILE A 22 2.55 28.67 -2.16
N SER A 23 2.12 29.22 -1.02
CA SER A 23 1.20 28.54 -0.11
C SER A 23 -0.14 28.23 -0.79
N SER A 24 -0.67 29.17 -1.58
CA SER A 24 -1.93 28.99 -2.32
C SER A 24 -1.79 27.90 -3.40
N ILE A 25 -0.68 27.91 -4.17
CA ILE A 25 -0.38 26.89 -5.19
C ILE A 25 -0.23 25.51 -4.55
N VAL A 26 0.50 25.40 -3.43
CA VAL A 26 0.67 24.16 -2.68
C VAL A 26 -0.67 23.64 -2.15
N THR A 27 -1.54 24.50 -1.61
CA THR A 27 -2.89 24.09 -1.17
C THR A 27 -3.78 23.64 -2.33
N MET A 28 -3.74 24.32 -3.48
CA MET A 28 -4.49 23.92 -4.67
C MET A 28 -4.05 22.54 -5.19
N ASN A 29 -2.74 22.24 -5.13
CA ASN A 29 -2.21 20.95 -5.55
C ASN A 29 -2.60 19.80 -4.61
N MET A 30 -2.72 20.07 -3.30
CA MET A 30 -3.22 19.09 -2.32
C MET A 30 -4.72 18.82 -2.49
N GLU A 31 -5.54 19.86 -2.71
CA GLU A 31 -6.97 19.71 -2.97
C GLU A 31 -7.24 18.87 -4.24
N SER A 32 -6.50 19.11 -5.33
CA SER A 32 -6.62 18.32 -6.56
C SER A 32 -6.16 16.87 -6.38
N THR A 33 -5.09 16.65 -5.63
CA THR A 33 -4.59 15.30 -5.32
C THR A 33 -5.63 14.52 -4.50
N ALA A 34 -6.20 15.15 -3.46
CA ALA A 34 -7.24 14.55 -2.65
C ALA A 34 -8.50 14.22 -3.48
N ALA A 35 -8.92 15.13 -4.37
CA ALA A 35 -10.06 14.90 -5.25
C ALA A 35 -9.86 13.69 -6.16
N ASN A 36 -8.68 13.54 -6.78
CA ASN A 36 -8.35 12.40 -7.63
C ASN A 36 -8.36 11.08 -6.86
N ILE A 37 -7.82 11.07 -5.64
CA ILE A 37 -7.80 9.87 -4.78
C ILE A 37 -9.22 9.49 -4.34
N LEU A 38 -10.03 10.46 -3.91
CA LEU A 38 -11.42 10.22 -3.51
C LEU A 38 -12.29 9.76 -4.68
N GLN A 39 -12.10 10.33 -5.87
CA GLN A 39 -12.77 9.88 -7.08
C GLN A 39 -12.43 8.42 -7.40
N ARG A 40 -11.14 8.05 -7.30
CA ARG A 40 -10.71 6.65 -7.43
C ARG A 40 -11.36 5.75 -6.37
N GLY A 41 -11.50 6.22 -5.14
CA GLY A 41 -12.22 5.53 -4.07
C GLY A 41 -13.67 5.20 -4.45
N VAL A 42 -14.40 6.15 -5.02
CA VAL A 42 -15.79 5.96 -5.52
C VAL A 42 -15.84 4.94 -6.65
N GLU A 43 -14.91 5.00 -7.60
CA GLU A 43 -14.83 4.03 -8.72
C GLU A 43 -14.54 2.60 -8.24
N LEU A 44 -13.75 2.44 -7.18
CA LEU A 44 -13.44 1.14 -6.60
C LEU A 44 -14.61 0.60 -5.77
N ASP A 45 -15.28 1.46 -5.02
CA ASP A 45 -16.46 1.11 -4.23
C ASP A 45 -17.61 0.62 -5.12
N THR A 46 -17.87 1.30 -6.23
CA THR A 46 -18.86 0.87 -7.24
C THR A 46 -18.52 -0.49 -7.86
N LYS A 47 -17.23 -0.81 -7.99
CA LYS A 47 -16.72 -2.12 -8.44
C LYS A 47 -16.63 -3.16 -7.32
N GLN A 48 -17.10 -2.85 -6.11
CA GLN A 48 -17.05 -3.71 -4.92
C GLN A 48 -15.63 -4.08 -4.45
N ARG A 49 -14.60 -3.31 -4.85
CA ARG A 49 -13.22 -3.45 -4.38
C ARG A 49 -13.04 -2.70 -3.07
N TYR A 50 -13.71 -3.19 -2.03
CA TYR A 50 -13.91 -2.47 -0.78
C TYR A 50 -12.62 -2.13 -0.04
N THR A 51 -11.61 -3.00 -0.03
CA THR A 51 -10.35 -2.71 0.67
C THR A 51 -9.57 -1.57 -0.01
N GLU A 52 -9.50 -1.56 -1.34
CA GLU A 52 -8.83 -0.47 -2.08
C GLU A 52 -9.61 0.83 -2.00
N ALA A 53 -10.94 0.76 -2.08
CA ALA A 53 -11.81 1.91 -1.90
C ALA A 53 -11.60 2.55 -0.52
N LEU A 54 -11.53 1.72 0.53
CA LEU A 54 -11.32 2.18 1.90
C LEU A 54 -9.97 2.92 2.05
N VAL A 55 -8.89 2.38 1.48
CA VAL A 55 -7.58 3.05 1.50
C VAL A 55 -7.65 4.39 0.77
N CYS A 56 -8.26 4.45 -0.42
CA CYS A 56 -8.43 5.70 -1.15
C CYS A 56 -9.24 6.73 -0.34
N TYR A 57 -10.33 6.31 0.30
CA TYR A 57 -11.10 7.20 1.17
C TYR A 57 -10.24 7.71 2.33
N GLN A 58 -9.50 6.85 3.02
CA GLN A 58 -8.64 7.23 4.15
C GLN A 58 -7.54 8.21 3.72
N GLU A 59 -6.80 7.91 2.66
CA GLU A 59 -5.72 8.77 2.15
C GLU A 59 -6.25 10.11 1.66
N GLY A 60 -7.33 10.10 0.86
CA GLY A 60 -7.95 11.31 0.34
C GLY A 60 -8.50 12.21 1.45
N LEU A 61 -9.17 11.61 2.45
CA LEU A 61 -9.66 12.31 3.63
C LEU A 61 -8.52 12.87 4.48
N GLN A 62 -7.43 12.11 4.66
CA GLN A 62 -6.26 12.56 5.41
C GLN A 62 -5.66 13.82 4.76
N ILE A 63 -5.49 13.83 3.44
CA ILE A 63 -4.99 15.02 2.71
C ILE A 63 -5.95 16.20 2.85
N LEU A 64 -7.26 15.99 2.73
CA LEU A 64 -8.26 17.05 2.94
C LEU A 64 -8.19 17.60 4.37
N VAL A 65 -8.12 16.74 5.37
CA VAL A 65 -8.01 17.12 6.77
C VAL A 65 -6.72 17.89 7.03
N ASP A 66 -5.58 17.43 6.51
CA ASP A 66 -4.28 18.10 6.67
C ASP A 66 -4.25 19.48 5.98
N SER A 67 -4.86 19.59 4.80
CA SER A 67 -5.02 20.88 4.11
C SER A 67 -5.90 21.87 4.89
N MET A 68 -6.84 21.38 5.71
CA MET A 68 -7.64 22.20 6.63
C MET A 68 -6.92 22.50 7.95
N LYS A 69 -6.06 21.59 8.44
CA LYS A 69 -5.33 21.63 9.71
C LYS A 69 -4.02 22.42 9.66
N SER A 70 -3.93 23.51 8.90
CA SER A 70 -2.74 24.39 8.90
C SER A 70 -2.24 24.86 10.30
N LYS A 71 -2.97 24.60 11.40
CA LYS A 71 -2.37 24.31 12.71
C LYS A 71 -3.10 23.16 13.43
N VAL A 72 -2.29 22.30 14.05
CA VAL A 72 -2.62 21.25 15.05
C VAL A 72 -2.78 19.83 14.49
N PHE A 73 -1.91 18.97 15.03
CA PHE A 73 -1.70 17.57 14.76
C PHE A 73 -2.36 16.79 15.90
N ILE A 74 -3.48 16.08 15.70
CA ILE A 74 -3.90 15.04 16.63
C ILE A 74 -4.40 13.79 15.91
N SER A 75 -3.95 12.69 16.50
CA SER A 75 -4.27 11.30 16.26
C SER A 75 -5.76 10.99 16.23
N TYR A 76 -6.06 10.06 15.35
CA TYR A 76 -7.27 9.29 15.08
C TYR A 76 -8.33 9.29 16.21
N TYR A 77 -9.55 9.66 15.82
CA TYR A 77 -10.81 9.58 16.57
C TYR A 77 -11.22 10.77 17.47
N LEU A 78 -10.36 11.31 18.34
CA LEU A 78 -10.80 12.32 19.32
C LEU A 78 -10.78 13.78 18.82
N GLU A 79 -10.07 14.06 17.72
CA GLU A 79 -10.06 15.40 17.11
C GLU A 79 -11.31 15.69 16.27
N PHE A 80 -12.00 14.64 15.81
CA PHE A 80 -13.22 14.72 15.00
C PHE A 80 -14.34 15.51 15.71
N ILE A 81 -14.51 15.29 17.02
CA ILE A 81 -15.48 16.01 17.85
C ILE A 81 -15.02 17.45 18.14
N ARG A 82 -13.71 17.68 18.29
CA ARG A 82 -13.16 18.99 18.68
C ARG A 82 -13.18 20.00 17.52
N CYS A 83 -13.04 19.52 16.28
CA CYS A 83 -13.09 20.35 15.07
C CYS A 83 -14.51 20.77 14.66
N LEU A 84 -15.55 20.01 15.04
CA LEU A 84 -16.94 20.41 14.81
C LEU A 84 -17.28 21.73 15.53
N TYR A 85 -16.58 22.02 16.64
CA TYR A 85 -16.88 23.13 17.55
C TYR A 85 -16.18 24.45 17.19
N ILE A 86 -15.15 24.46 16.32
CA ILE A 86 -14.33 25.65 16.07
C ILE A 86 -14.56 26.23 14.66
N ALA A 87 -15.39 27.27 14.65
CA ALA A 87 -15.31 28.44 13.79
C ALA A 87 -15.76 28.32 12.31
N SER A 88 -16.94 28.89 12.11
CA SER A 88 -17.43 29.59 10.92
C SER A 88 -16.33 30.43 10.23
N ALA A 89 -16.15 30.24 8.92
CA ALA A 89 -15.59 31.21 7.96
C ALA A 89 -15.62 30.65 6.52
N GLY A 90 -16.59 31.10 5.71
CA GLY A 90 -16.62 30.96 4.24
C GLY A 90 -17.37 29.75 3.66
N ASN A 91 -18.20 29.97 2.63
CA ASN A 91 -19.01 28.95 1.94
C ASN A 91 -18.21 27.70 1.50
N LYS A 92 -16.94 27.87 1.08
CA LYS A 92 -16.06 26.76 0.66
C LYS A 92 -15.69 25.82 1.82
N LYS A 93 -15.41 26.35 3.02
CA LYS A 93 -15.05 25.52 4.19
C LYS A 93 -16.22 24.69 4.68
N THR A 94 -17.42 25.27 4.68
CA THR A 94 -18.65 24.53 5.03
C THR A 94 -18.94 23.41 4.03
N TYR A 95 -18.80 23.67 2.72
CA TYR A 95 -18.95 22.64 1.69
C TYR A 95 -17.94 21.49 1.87
N LEU A 96 -16.65 21.81 2.08
CA LEU A 96 -15.61 20.80 2.28
C LEU A 96 -15.85 19.96 3.54
N ARG A 97 -16.28 20.58 4.65
CA ARG A 97 -16.65 19.84 5.86
C ARG A 97 -17.78 18.84 5.59
N GLY A 98 -18.83 19.27 4.88
CA GLY A 98 -19.93 18.37 4.51
C GLY A 98 -19.47 17.21 3.62
N LYS A 99 -18.58 17.46 2.66
CA LYS A 99 -18.00 16.39 1.82
C LYS A 99 -17.09 15.44 2.59
N ILE A 100 -16.33 15.95 3.54
CA ILE A 100 -15.50 15.13 4.42
C ILE A 100 -16.39 14.21 5.27
N GLU A 101 -17.45 14.74 5.87
CA GLU A 101 -18.43 13.96 6.63
C GLU A 101 -19.09 12.87 5.76
N GLU A 102 -19.51 13.21 4.54
CA GLU A 102 -20.07 12.25 3.57
C GLU A 102 -19.10 11.09 3.28
N TYR A 103 -17.84 11.40 2.95
CA TYR A 103 -16.84 10.39 2.64
C TYR A 103 -16.38 9.60 3.87
N MET A 104 -16.32 10.22 5.06
CA MET A 104 -16.02 9.52 6.32
C MET A 104 -17.12 8.51 6.67
N ASN A 105 -18.38 8.93 6.63
CA ASN A 105 -19.51 8.04 6.86
C ASN A 105 -19.50 6.87 5.88
N ARG A 106 -19.15 7.12 4.61
CA ARG A 106 -19.03 6.05 3.62
C ARG A 106 -17.87 5.10 3.93
N ALA A 107 -16.71 5.62 4.32
CA ALA A 107 -15.55 4.82 4.72
C ALA A 107 -15.85 3.92 5.93
N GLU A 108 -16.59 4.44 6.93
CA GLU A 108 -17.04 3.66 8.10
C GLU A 108 -17.97 2.52 7.69
N GLN A 109 -18.98 2.79 6.85
CA GLN A 109 -19.88 1.75 6.32
C GLN A 109 -19.12 0.66 5.55
N ILE A 110 -18.13 1.04 4.73
CA ILE A 110 -17.29 0.09 4.00
C ILE A 110 -16.48 -0.75 4.99
N LYS A 111 -15.91 -0.13 6.03
CA LYS A 111 -15.14 -0.84 7.07
C LYS A 111 -16.01 -1.85 7.81
N GLU A 112 -17.22 -1.48 8.22
CA GLU A 112 -18.18 -2.39 8.86
C GLU A 112 -18.55 -3.56 7.92
N LYS A 113 -18.81 -3.26 6.65
CA LYS A 113 -19.10 -4.28 5.64
C LYS A 113 -17.95 -5.27 5.47
N ILE A 114 -16.71 -4.79 5.43
CA ILE A 114 -15.51 -5.64 5.36
C ILE A 114 -15.43 -6.52 6.61
N SER A 115 -15.60 -5.95 7.82
CA SER A 115 -15.56 -6.73 9.08
C SER A 115 -16.59 -7.85 9.06
N LYS A 116 -17.84 -7.54 8.68
CA LYS A 116 -18.91 -8.52 8.57
C LYS A 116 -18.59 -9.63 7.57
N LEU A 117 -18.06 -9.30 6.39
CA LEU A 117 -17.66 -10.29 5.39
C LEU A 117 -16.51 -11.18 5.87
N LYS A 118 -15.58 -10.64 6.66
CA LYS A 118 -14.49 -11.40 7.29
C LYS A 118 -15.01 -12.36 8.35
N GLU A 119 -15.87 -11.90 9.25
CA GLU A 119 -16.50 -12.71 10.30
C GLU A 119 -17.36 -13.85 9.70
N GLU A 120 -18.10 -13.53 8.63
CA GLU A 120 -18.86 -14.53 7.87
C GLU A 120 -17.98 -15.42 6.99
N GLY A 121 -16.68 -15.12 6.85
CA GLY A 121 -15.70 -15.80 5.99
C GLY A 121 -16.11 -15.85 4.53
N LYS A 122 -16.84 -14.83 4.08
CA LYS A 122 -17.28 -14.64 2.70
C LYS A 122 -16.51 -13.52 2.01
N TYR A 123 -15.48 -12.98 2.65
CA TYR A 123 -14.63 -11.98 2.02
C TYR A 123 -13.87 -12.63 0.86
N HIS A 124 -14.15 -12.13 -0.35
CA HIS A 124 -13.42 -12.46 -1.57
C HIS A 124 -13.28 -11.21 -2.41
N GLU A 125 -12.06 -10.99 -2.91
CA GLU A 125 -11.75 -9.94 -3.87
C GLU A 125 -10.83 -10.53 -4.94
N GLN A 126 -11.07 -10.15 -6.20
CA GLN A 126 -10.26 -10.60 -7.32
C GLN A 126 -9.68 -9.41 -8.09
N ILE A 127 -8.40 -9.49 -8.42
CA ILE A 127 -7.70 -8.55 -9.29
C ILE A 127 -7.26 -9.29 -10.55
N ASN A 128 -7.65 -8.75 -11.70
CA ASN A 128 -7.23 -9.27 -13.00
C ASN A 128 -6.06 -8.43 -13.52
N ILE A 129 -4.87 -9.03 -13.59
CA ILE A 129 -3.68 -8.43 -14.19
C ILE A 129 -3.69 -8.81 -15.67
N THR A 130 -3.82 -7.81 -16.54
CA THR A 130 -3.87 -8.03 -17.99
C THR A 130 -2.45 -8.12 -18.57
N SER A 131 -2.31 -8.74 -19.73
CA SER A 131 -0.99 -8.85 -20.37
C SER A 131 -0.42 -7.47 -20.69
N ASN A 132 0.86 -7.24 -20.34
CA ASN A 132 1.58 -5.97 -20.49
C ASN A 132 1.12 -4.83 -19.59
N SER A 133 0.18 -5.04 -18.65
CA SER A 133 -0.15 -3.98 -17.70
C SER A 133 0.97 -3.76 -16.67
N THR A 134 1.03 -2.54 -16.14
CA THR A 134 1.98 -2.09 -15.11
C THR A 134 1.21 -1.64 -13.84
N GLY A 135 1.91 -1.28 -12.77
CA GLY A 135 1.33 -0.80 -11.52
C GLY A 135 0.97 -1.90 -10.52
N TYR A 136 1.56 -3.08 -10.70
CA TYR A 136 1.31 -4.26 -9.87
C TYR A 136 2.58 -4.72 -9.17
N SER A 137 3.35 -3.81 -8.57
CA SER A 137 4.43 -4.22 -7.66
C SER A 137 3.86 -5.03 -6.48
N TYR A 138 4.75 -5.72 -5.75
CA TYR A 138 4.30 -6.38 -4.52
C TYR A 138 3.68 -5.41 -3.53
N GLN A 139 4.20 -4.18 -3.40
CA GLN A 139 3.59 -3.17 -2.53
C GLN A 139 2.17 -2.85 -2.98
N SER A 140 1.92 -2.72 -4.27
CA SER A 140 0.59 -2.43 -4.83
C SER A 140 -0.41 -3.57 -4.60
N ILE A 141 0.04 -4.83 -4.67
CA ILE A 141 -0.82 -6.01 -4.45
C ILE A 141 -1.05 -6.29 -2.97
N PHE A 142 0.02 -6.32 -2.17
CA PHE A 142 -0.01 -6.81 -0.79
C PHE A 142 -0.12 -5.69 0.24
N GLY A 143 0.37 -4.49 -0.05
CA GLY A 143 0.64 -3.45 0.95
C GLY A 143 -0.53 -3.10 1.85
N ARG A 144 -1.76 -3.08 1.31
CA ARG A 144 -2.98 -2.78 2.09
C ARG A 144 -3.39 -3.87 3.09
N PHE A 145 -2.78 -5.05 3.01
CA PHE A 145 -3.00 -6.17 3.93
C PHE A 145 -1.86 -6.31 4.94
N LEU A 146 -0.83 -5.47 4.85
CA LEU A 146 0.34 -5.50 5.72
C LEU A 146 0.23 -4.43 6.79
N ASP A 147 0.38 -4.84 8.04
CA ASP A 147 0.36 -3.96 9.20
C ASP A 147 1.29 -4.47 10.31
N GLU A 148 1.28 -3.78 11.44
CA GLU A 148 2.13 -4.10 12.59
C GLU A 148 1.68 -5.37 13.33
N GLU A 149 0.48 -5.90 13.09
CA GLU A 149 -0.04 -7.11 13.75
C GLU A 149 0.52 -8.40 13.11
N ILE A 150 1.11 -8.30 11.92
CA ILE A 150 1.71 -9.44 11.24
C ILE A 150 3.00 -9.89 11.95
N ILE A 151 2.99 -11.13 12.40
CA ILE A 151 4.10 -11.80 13.08
C ILE A 151 4.70 -12.95 12.24
N ASP A 152 3.87 -13.59 11.41
CA ASP A 152 4.22 -14.75 10.59
C ASP A 152 3.63 -14.61 9.18
N VAL A 153 4.43 -14.96 8.18
CA VAL A 153 4.02 -15.00 6.78
C VAL A 153 4.42 -16.34 6.17
N LYS A 154 3.45 -17.03 5.58
CA LYS A 154 3.68 -18.30 4.88
C LYS A 154 3.54 -18.09 3.38
N VAL A 155 4.52 -18.56 2.63
CA VAL A 155 4.58 -18.47 1.17
C VAL A 155 4.70 -19.88 0.62
N GLN A 156 3.72 -20.30 -0.15
CA GLN A 156 3.75 -21.50 -0.96
C GLN A 156 3.89 -21.07 -2.41
N ASP A 157 5.03 -21.37 -3.03
CA ASP A 157 5.26 -21.07 -4.44
C ASP A 157 6.23 -22.10 -5.03
N PRO A 158 5.80 -22.95 -5.98
CA PRO A 158 6.65 -23.98 -6.55
C PRO A 158 7.79 -23.43 -7.42
N TYR A 159 7.78 -22.15 -7.79
CA TYR A 159 8.69 -21.61 -8.78
C TYR A 159 9.77 -20.69 -8.20
N ILE A 160 10.10 -20.74 -6.91
CA ILE A 160 11.24 -19.98 -6.37
C ILE A 160 12.56 -20.72 -6.61
N ARG A 161 12.93 -20.89 -7.89
CA ARG A 161 14.06 -21.74 -8.31
C ARG A 161 15.19 -20.98 -8.98
N SER A 162 14.88 -20.26 -10.05
CA SER A 162 15.88 -19.55 -10.84
C SER A 162 16.24 -18.21 -10.22
N PHE A 163 17.35 -17.61 -10.70
CA PHE A 163 17.88 -16.36 -10.15
C PHE A 163 16.85 -15.23 -10.02
N HIS A 164 16.07 -14.96 -11.08
CA HIS A 164 15.07 -13.88 -11.05
C HIS A 164 13.90 -14.20 -10.12
N GLN A 165 13.55 -15.48 -9.96
CA GLN A 165 12.50 -15.91 -9.04
C GLN A 165 12.94 -15.77 -7.57
N CYS A 166 14.20 -16.11 -7.27
CA CYS A 166 14.78 -15.82 -5.96
C CYS A 166 14.86 -14.31 -5.70
N GLN A 167 15.24 -13.48 -6.69
CA GLN A 167 15.21 -12.02 -6.57
C GLN A 167 13.79 -11.47 -6.33
N ASN A 168 12.79 -12.07 -6.98
CA ASN A 168 11.39 -11.76 -6.75
C ASN A 168 10.98 -12.04 -5.30
N PHE A 169 11.42 -13.18 -4.73
CA PHE A 169 11.22 -13.48 -3.32
C PHE A 169 11.97 -12.50 -2.39
N VAL A 170 13.20 -12.11 -2.71
CA VAL A 170 13.94 -11.08 -1.95
C VAL A 170 13.15 -9.77 -1.88
N ARG A 171 12.68 -9.26 -3.02
CA ARG A 171 11.87 -8.02 -3.07
C ARG A 171 10.56 -8.14 -2.27
N PHE A 172 9.96 -9.33 -2.28
CA PHE A 172 8.79 -9.62 -1.45
C PHE A 172 9.14 -9.53 0.05
N CYS A 173 10.26 -10.12 0.48
CA CYS A 173 10.75 -10.01 1.85
C CYS A 173 11.11 -8.56 2.24
N GLU A 174 11.71 -7.77 1.35
CA GLU A 174 11.99 -6.34 1.58
C GLU A 174 10.71 -5.56 1.89
N MET A 175 9.66 -5.79 1.11
CA MET A 175 8.34 -5.20 1.34
C MET A 175 7.77 -5.64 2.70
N LEU A 176 7.86 -6.92 3.06
CA LEU A 176 7.39 -7.41 4.36
C LEU A 176 8.10 -6.71 5.52
N ILE A 177 9.43 -6.63 5.50
CA ILE A 177 10.21 -5.97 6.56
C ILE A 177 9.86 -4.48 6.65
N LYS A 178 9.64 -3.82 5.51
CA LYS A 178 9.30 -2.39 5.48
C LYS A 178 7.95 -2.09 6.14
N ASN A 179 6.96 -2.95 5.94
CA ASN A 179 5.57 -2.70 6.37
C ASN A 179 5.20 -3.41 7.68
N CYS A 180 5.81 -4.56 8.01
CA CYS A 180 5.45 -5.41 9.14
C CYS A 180 6.51 -5.30 10.27
N LYS A 181 6.34 -4.35 11.18
CA LYS A 181 7.34 -4.07 12.25
C LYS A 181 7.55 -5.23 13.23
N ASN A 182 6.52 -6.04 13.45
CA ASN A 182 6.55 -7.16 14.39
C ASN A 182 6.78 -8.51 13.72
N LEU A 183 7.11 -8.54 12.42
CA LEU A 183 7.41 -9.77 11.71
C LEU A 183 8.56 -10.52 12.40
N ARG A 184 8.39 -11.83 12.59
CA ARG A 184 9.38 -12.72 13.20
C ARG A 184 9.72 -13.90 12.31
N VAL A 185 8.73 -14.44 11.59
CA VAL A 185 8.92 -15.65 10.81
C VAL A 185 8.38 -15.47 9.39
N VAL A 186 9.17 -15.92 8.42
CA VAL A 186 8.74 -16.12 7.04
C VAL A 186 8.96 -17.59 6.73
N SER A 187 7.91 -18.32 6.37
CA SER A 187 7.99 -19.73 5.97
C SER A 187 7.80 -19.85 4.47
N LEU A 188 8.81 -20.30 3.75
CA LEU A 188 8.76 -20.58 2.32
C LEU A 188 8.69 -22.09 2.08
N LEU A 189 7.61 -22.54 1.46
CA LEU A 189 7.50 -23.87 0.88
C LEU A 189 7.64 -23.74 -0.64
N THR A 190 8.65 -24.39 -1.22
CA THR A 190 8.91 -24.34 -2.67
C THR A 190 9.28 -25.71 -3.24
N THR A 191 9.49 -25.82 -4.55
CA THR A 191 10.06 -27.04 -5.15
C THR A 191 11.57 -26.88 -5.29
N ARG A 192 12.30 -28.00 -5.18
CA ARG A 192 13.75 -28.01 -5.35
C ARG A 192 14.11 -28.08 -6.83
N ASP A 193 15.14 -27.33 -7.22
CA ASP A 193 15.84 -27.57 -8.48
C ASP A 193 17.00 -28.54 -8.24
N ASP A 194 16.82 -29.80 -8.61
CA ASP A 194 17.86 -30.83 -8.45
C ASP A 194 19.04 -30.64 -9.41
N THR A 195 18.87 -29.81 -10.45
CA THR A 195 19.92 -29.56 -11.45
C THR A 195 20.79 -28.35 -11.09
N ASN A 196 20.28 -27.44 -10.27
CA ASN A 196 20.93 -26.18 -9.92
C ASN A 196 21.04 -26.00 -8.42
N SER A 197 22.26 -26.16 -7.89
CA SER A 197 22.55 -25.94 -6.46
C SER A 197 22.49 -24.47 -6.03
N ASP A 198 22.46 -23.53 -6.98
CA ASP A 198 22.46 -22.10 -6.67
C ASP A 198 21.18 -21.66 -5.93
N GLN A 199 20.03 -22.32 -6.16
CA GLN A 199 18.78 -22.03 -5.45
C GLN A 199 19.00 -22.09 -3.93
N ILE A 200 19.59 -23.18 -3.44
CA ILE A 200 19.86 -23.41 -2.02
C ILE A 200 20.81 -22.34 -1.48
N LYS A 201 21.84 -22.00 -2.27
CA LYS A 201 22.82 -20.99 -1.90
C LYS A 201 22.17 -19.60 -1.76
N TRP A 202 21.42 -19.14 -2.76
CA TRP A 202 20.77 -17.83 -2.74
C TRP A 202 19.72 -17.71 -1.62
N LEU A 203 18.92 -18.75 -1.40
CA LEU A 203 17.94 -18.76 -0.31
C LEU A 203 18.64 -18.82 1.07
N GLY A 204 19.76 -19.53 1.19
CA GLY A 204 20.59 -19.53 2.39
C GLY A 204 21.21 -18.16 2.69
N GLU A 205 21.70 -17.45 1.67
CA GLU A 205 22.18 -16.07 1.80
C GLU A 205 21.06 -15.14 2.30
N LEU A 206 19.85 -15.27 1.77
CA LEU A 206 18.67 -14.52 2.22
C LEU A 206 18.29 -14.89 3.66
N GLN A 207 18.33 -16.17 4.05
CA GLN A 207 18.10 -16.59 5.44
C GLN A 207 19.07 -15.89 6.39
N CYS A 208 20.37 -15.88 6.08
CA CYS A 208 21.37 -15.19 6.89
C CYS A 208 21.13 -13.67 6.95
N ASP A 209 20.69 -13.05 5.85
CA ASP A 209 20.43 -11.61 5.83
C ASP A 209 19.19 -11.22 6.64
N LEU A 210 18.09 -11.98 6.53
CA LEU A 210 16.89 -11.79 7.33
C LEU A 210 17.15 -12.01 8.82
N GLN A 211 18.00 -12.98 9.18
CA GLN A 211 18.38 -13.24 10.56
C GLN A 211 19.01 -12.00 11.23
N LYS A 212 19.85 -11.22 10.50
CA LYS A 212 20.44 -9.97 11.01
C LYS A 212 19.39 -8.91 11.38
N ARG A 213 18.18 -9.05 10.85
CA ARG A 213 17.02 -8.18 11.10
C ARG A 213 16.01 -8.82 12.06
N ASN A 214 16.40 -9.88 12.77
CA ASN A 214 15.55 -10.65 13.69
C ASN A 214 14.32 -11.29 13.03
N VAL A 215 14.43 -11.61 11.73
CA VAL A 215 13.41 -12.36 11.00
C VAL A 215 13.98 -13.73 10.62
N THR A 216 13.36 -14.79 11.11
CA THR A 216 13.73 -16.17 10.77
C THR A 216 13.05 -16.56 9.47
N LEU A 217 13.82 -16.87 8.43
CA LEU A 217 13.31 -17.50 7.21
C LEU A 217 13.46 -19.02 7.31
N ILE A 218 12.36 -19.74 7.20
CA ILE A 218 12.32 -21.21 7.14
C ILE A 218 12.06 -21.58 5.68
N VAL A 219 12.92 -22.42 5.10
CA VAL A 219 12.75 -22.88 3.71
C VAL A 219 12.56 -24.39 3.72
N GLU A 220 11.43 -24.83 3.21
CA GLU A 220 11.06 -26.23 3.04
C GLU A 220 10.85 -26.54 1.56
N TYR A 221 11.17 -27.78 1.18
CA TYR A 221 11.05 -28.23 -0.20
C TYR A 221 10.04 -29.36 -0.30
N SER A 222 9.08 -29.24 -1.21
CA SER A 222 8.10 -30.28 -1.52
C SER A 222 8.00 -30.48 -3.03
N PRO A 223 8.23 -31.71 -3.55
CA PRO A 223 8.15 -31.99 -4.99
C PRO A 223 6.70 -32.04 -5.50
N THR A 224 5.71 -32.18 -4.62
CA THR A 224 4.28 -32.26 -4.96
C THR A 224 3.56 -30.92 -4.81
N LEU A 225 4.30 -29.83 -4.56
CA LEU A 225 3.72 -28.50 -4.41
C LEU A 225 3.22 -27.96 -5.76
N HIS A 226 1.96 -27.56 -5.79
CA HIS A 226 1.34 -26.89 -6.94
C HIS A 226 0.66 -25.57 -6.58
N ASP A 227 0.30 -25.40 -5.31
CA ASP A 227 -0.40 -24.22 -4.82
C ASP A 227 0.51 -22.99 -4.80
N ARG A 228 -0.09 -21.84 -5.11
CA ARG A 228 0.54 -20.51 -5.12
C ARG A 228 -0.25 -19.63 -4.18
N GLU A 229 0.21 -19.55 -2.94
CA GLU A 229 -0.55 -18.95 -1.84
C GLU A 229 0.40 -18.21 -0.89
N VAL A 230 0.02 -16.98 -0.53
CA VAL A 230 0.62 -16.24 0.56
C VAL A 230 -0.42 -16.11 1.66
N THR A 231 -0.09 -16.57 2.86
CA THR A 231 -0.96 -16.52 4.03
C THR A 231 -0.31 -15.66 5.12
N LEU A 232 -1.03 -14.64 5.59
CA LEU A 232 -0.60 -13.73 6.64
C LEU A 232 -1.19 -14.16 7.99
N SER A 233 -0.46 -13.96 9.09
CA SER A 233 -0.93 -14.33 10.43
C SER A 233 -2.23 -13.63 10.85
N THR A 234 -2.56 -12.49 10.24
CA THR A 234 -3.82 -11.76 10.44
C THR A 234 -5.03 -12.42 9.76
N GLY A 235 -4.83 -13.51 9.01
CA GLY A 235 -5.90 -14.30 8.38
C GLY A 235 -6.09 -14.05 6.88
N TRP A 236 -5.40 -13.07 6.31
CA TRP A 236 -5.43 -12.82 4.86
C TRP A 236 -4.73 -13.92 4.08
N ILE A 237 -5.36 -14.36 2.99
CA ILE A 237 -4.84 -15.37 2.08
C ILE A 237 -4.88 -14.77 0.67
N ILE A 238 -3.75 -14.77 -0.02
CA ILE A 238 -3.60 -14.20 -1.36
C ILE A 238 -3.09 -15.30 -2.29
N LYS A 239 -3.90 -15.69 -3.27
CA LYS A 239 -3.56 -16.68 -4.30
C LYS A 239 -3.27 -15.97 -5.60
N ILE A 240 -2.13 -16.27 -6.22
CA ILE A 240 -1.74 -15.66 -7.49
C ILE A 240 -1.54 -16.76 -8.52
N GLY A 241 -2.23 -16.67 -9.66
CA GLY A 241 -2.20 -17.71 -10.71
C GLY A 241 -0.78 -18.11 -11.12
N ARG A 242 0.16 -17.16 -11.16
CA ARG A 242 1.59 -17.37 -11.49
C ARG A 242 2.55 -17.33 -10.30
N GLY A 243 2.03 -17.24 -9.07
CA GLY A 243 2.86 -17.05 -7.87
C GLY A 243 3.50 -15.67 -7.85
N LEU A 244 4.72 -15.55 -7.33
CA LEU A 244 5.48 -14.30 -7.33
C LEU A 244 6.13 -13.98 -8.69
N ASP A 245 6.04 -14.88 -9.67
CA ASP A 245 6.70 -14.77 -10.98
C ASP A 245 5.75 -14.34 -12.11
N TYR A 246 5.00 -13.25 -11.89
CA TYR A 246 4.12 -12.65 -12.90
C TYR A 246 4.73 -11.47 -13.66
N PHE A 247 5.97 -11.09 -13.39
CA PHE A 247 6.65 -10.01 -14.12
C PHE A 247 7.28 -10.50 -15.43
N LYS A 248 7.20 -9.71 -16.49
CA LYS A 248 7.96 -9.95 -17.72
C LYS A 248 9.42 -9.58 -17.52
N ALA A 249 10.29 -10.16 -18.34
CA ALA A 249 11.65 -9.69 -18.48
C ALA A 249 11.65 -8.20 -18.89
N PRO A 250 12.58 -7.39 -18.37
CA PRO A 250 12.71 -6.01 -18.81
C PRO A 250 13.21 -5.96 -20.26
N GLU A 251 12.84 -4.92 -21.00
CA GLU A 251 13.26 -4.74 -22.40
C GLU A 251 14.79 -4.64 -22.54
N SER A 252 15.44 -4.00 -21.58
CA SER A 252 16.90 -3.93 -21.50
C SER A 252 17.37 -3.82 -20.05
N LYS A 253 18.68 -3.94 -19.83
CA LYS A 253 19.28 -3.77 -18.49
C LYS A 253 19.15 -2.35 -17.94
N PHE A 254 18.84 -1.37 -18.79
CA PHE A 254 18.71 0.05 -18.46
C PHE A 254 17.35 0.62 -18.87
N SER A 255 16.29 -0.18 -18.81
CA SER A 255 14.93 0.29 -19.05
C SER A 255 14.25 0.72 -17.75
N ILE A 256 13.24 1.59 -17.86
CA ILE A 256 12.32 1.85 -16.76
C ILE A 256 11.63 0.53 -16.39
N GLY A 257 11.41 0.31 -15.09
CA GLY A 257 10.85 -0.94 -14.59
C GLY A 257 11.90 -1.97 -14.16
N VAL A 258 13.21 -1.76 -14.36
CA VAL A 258 14.26 -2.71 -13.92
C VAL A 258 14.27 -2.89 -12.39
N PHE A 259 14.20 -1.77 -11.66
CA PHE A 259 14.27 -1.74 -10.20
C PHE A 259 12.90 -1.56 -9.55
N ASP A 260 12.14 -0.56 -10.03
CA ASP A 260 10.79 -0.30 -9.56
C ASP A 260 9.78 -1.12 -10.37
N LEU A 261 9.19 -2.13 -9.73
CA LEU A 261 8.28 -3.06 -10.37
C LEU A 261 6.91 -2.47 -10.69
N ASP A 262 6.55 -1.29 -10.16
CA ASP A 262 5.31 -0.63 -10.58
C ASP A 262 5.37 -0.17 -12.05
N TYR A 263 6.58 -0.03 -12.62
CA TYR A 263 6.74 0.24 -14.05
C TYR A 263 7.04 -1.00 -14.89
N ARG A 264 7.06 -2.20 -14.28
CA ARG A 264 7.34 -3.45 -15.00
C ARG A 264 6.08 -4.02 -15.63
N CYS A 265 6.16 -4.38 -16.91
CA CYS A 265 5.10 -5.11 -17.60
C CYS A 265 4.88 -6.48 -16.97
N CYS A 266 3.61 -6.84 -16.75
CA CYS A 266 3.22 -8.12 -16.18
C CYS A 266 2.76 -9.12 -17.26
N HIS A 267 2.91 -10.40 -16.97
CA HIS A 267 2.15 -11.47 -17.61
C HIS A 267 0.70 -11.44 -17.13
N GLU A 268 -0.21 -11.92 -17.97
CA GLU A 268 -1.60 -12.09 -17.57
C GLU A 268 -1.73 -13.10 -16.43
N THR A 269 -2.45 -12.72 -15.37
CA THR A 269 -2.74 -13.58 -14.21
C THR A 269 -3.91 -13.02 -13.41
N THR A 270 -4.52 -13.86 -12.59
CA THR A 270 -5.46 -13.45 -11.55
C THR A 270 -4.78 -13.43 -10.19
N VAL A 271 -5.26 -12.55 -9.32
CA VAL A 271 -4.95 -12.49 -7.89
C VAL A 271 -6.27 -12.59 -7.13
N ASP A 272 -6.42 -13.64 -6.34
CA ASP A 272 -7.60 -13.89 -5.51
C ASP A 272 -7.25 -13.69 -4.04
N ILE A 273 -8.01 -12.85 -3.36
CA ILE A 273 -7.77 -12.44 -1.98
C ILE A 273 -8.94 -12.89 -1.13
N PHE A 274 -8.64 -13.58 -0.04
CA PHE A 274 -9.59 -14.15 0.90
C PHE A 274 -9.22 -13.78 2.34
N HIS A 275 -10.18 -13.90 3.24
CA HIS A 275 -9.93 -13.85 4.67
C HIS A 275 -10.41 -15.13 5.34
N SER A 276 -9.52 -15.81 6.06
CA SER A 276 -9.88 -16.99 6.85
C SER A 276 -10.77 -16.59 8.04
N LYS A 277 -11.76 -17.42 8.36
CA LYS A 277 -12.53 -17.30 9.62
C LYS A 277 -11.69 -17.63 10.85
N ASN A 278 -10.75 -18.57 10.67
CA ASN A 278 -9.98 -19.16 11.75
C ASN A 278 -8.61 -18.51 11.76
N VAL A 279 -8.54 -17.26 12.18
CA VAL A 279 -7.27 -16.66 12.56
C VAL A 279 -6.90 -17.32 13.88
N LYS A 280 -5.84 -18.12 13.89
CA LYS A 280 -5.30 -18.66 15.14
C LYS A 280 -4.78 -17.46 15.94
N GLN A 281 -5.58 -17.00 16.90
CA GLN A 281 -5.14 -16.06 17.94
C GLN A 281 -4.05 -16.70 18.80
#